data_AF-A0A2G3E544-F1
#
_entry.id   AF-A0A2G3E544-F1
#
_cell.length_a   1.000
_cell.length_b   1.000
_cell.length_c   1.000
_cell.angle_alpha   90.00
_cell.angle_beta   90.00
_cell.angle_gamma   90.00
#
_symmetry.space_group_name_H-M   'P 1'
#
loop_
_entity.id
_entity.type
_entity.pdbx_description
1 polymer ?
#
loop_
_entity_poly.entity_id
_entity_poly.type
_entity_poly.pdbx_seq_one_letter_code
_entity_poly.pdbx_strand_id
1 'polypeptide(L)'
;MLKELQVYKIFEHNVLENRDLYGSGDLGEVYAISLAQTIGAYSLVTDDIKQGGPYMSLLQFDDDIMPFTFVDVLILRYLVGDADEHTTVRDFNLINNSSNLNWSFKSQLSKFIKRFLKDPYRSGDTEWIKKLAVTNGFSMKEKLTALSKLL
;
A
#
# COMPACT_ATOMS: atom_id res chain seq x y z
N MET A 1 5.00 -1.05 24.56
CA MET A 1 5.39 -0.29 23.35
C MET A 1 5.13 1.22 23.43
N LEU A 2 3.93 1.77 23.16
CA LEU A 2 3.74 3.23 23.04
C LEU A 2 4.04 4.03 24.32
N LYS A 3 3.69 3.48 25.49
CA LYS A 3 4.03 4.08 26.79
C LYS A 3 5.54 4.03 27.07
N GLU A 4 6.23 3.00 26.61
CA GLU A 4 7.69 2.87 26.74
C GLU A 4 8.41 3.85 25.80
N LEU A 5 7.88 4.05 24.60
CA LEU A 5 8.35 5.05 23.63
C LEU A 5 7.95 6.49 24.01
N GLN A 6 7.21 6.68 25.11
CA GLN A 6 6.72 7.99 25.59
C GLN A 6 5.83 8.76 24.61
N VAL A 7 5.32 8.11 23.57
CA VAL A 7 4.46 8.71 22.52
C VAL A 7 2.98 8.41 22.71
N TYR A 8 2.59 7.78 23.83
CA TYR A 8 1.19 7.39 24.07
C TYR A 8 0.20 8.56 24.00
N LYS A 9 0.56 9.74 24.51
CA LYS A 9 -0.30 10.95 24.41
C LYS A 9 -0.46 11.45 22.98
N ILE A 10 0.58 11.29 22.14
CA ILE A 10 0.52 11.64 20.72
C ILE A 10 -0.43 10.68 20.01
N PHE A 11 -0.35 9.39 20.33
CA PHE A 11 -1.31 8.40 19.83
C PHE A 11 -2.75 8.72 20.20
N GLU A 12 -3.03 9.06 21.46
CA GLU A 12 -4.38 9.44 21.88
C GLU A 12 -4.89 10.67 21.12
N HIS A 13 -4.02 11.64 20.86
CA HIS A 13 -4.35 12.81 20.04
C HIS A 13 -4.67 12.42 18.60
N ASN A 14 -3.82 11.64 17.94
CA ASN A 14 -4.03 11.18 16.57
C ASN A 14 -5.33 10.35 16.44
N VAL A 15 -5.65 9.53 17.45
CA VAL A 15 -6.91 8.77 17.48
C VAL A 15 -8.12 9.70 17.50
N LEU A 16 -8.07 10.80 18.25
CA LEU A 16 -9.16 11.77 18.28
C LEU A 16 -9.32 12.45 16.91
N GLU A 17 -8.22 12.95 16.33
CA GLU A 17 -8.26 13.59 15.01
C GLU A 17 -8.76 12.63 13.92
N ASN A 18 -8.26 11.40 13.89
CA ASN A 18 -8.67 10.40 12.91
C ASN A 18 -10.13 9.95 13.12
N ARG A 19 -10.66 9.94 14.34
CA ARG A 19 -12.11 9.69 14.55
C ARG A 19 -12.98 10.76 13.91
N ASP A 20 -12.54 12.01 13.93
CA ASP A 20 -13.27 13.12 13.33
C ASP A 20 -13.21 13.07 11.79
N LEU A 21 -12.08 12.62 11.23
CA LEU A 21 -11.86 12.52 9.78
C LEU A 21 -12.53 11.29 9.13
N TYR A 22 -12.44 10.12 9.78
CA TYR A 22 -12.87 8.84 9.20
C TYR A 22 -14.23 8.35 9.74
N GLY A 23 -14.76 9.02 10.77
CA GLY A 23 -16.03 8.68 11.40
C GLY A 23 -15.91 7.58 12.47
N SER A 24 -16.91 7.52 13.36
CA SER A 24 -16.89 6.65 14.55
C SER A 24 -17.18 5.17 14.28
N GLY A 25 -17.35 4.76 13.03
CA GLY A 25 -17.89 3.45 12.64
C GLY A 25 -16.88 2.30 12.66
N ASP A 26 -15.61 2.57 12.34
CA ASP A 26 -14.58 1.53 12.26
C ASP A 26 -13.32 1.92 13.05
N LEU A 27 -13.36 1.65 14.36
CA LEU A 27 -12.26 1.98 15.28
C LEU A 27 -10.95 1.29 14.90
N GLY A 28 -10.99 0.11 14.26
CA GLY A 28 -9.78 -0.62 13.88
C GLY A 28 -8.91 0.15 12.90
N GLU A 29 -9.54 0.80 11.93
CA GLU A 29 -8.88 1.58 10.89
C GLU A 29 -8.28 2.87 11.48
N VAL A 30 -9.05 3.57 12.31
CA VAL A 30 -8.60 4.74 13.08
C VAL A 30 -7.35 4.38 13.88
N TYR A 31 -7.36 3.27 14.61
CA TYR A 31 -6.22 2.87 15.42
C TYR A 31 -5.00 2.51 14.57
N ALA A 32 -5.18 1.83 13.44
CA ALA A 32 -4.08 1.46 12.54
C ALA A 32 -3.38 2.71 11.95
N ILE A 33 -4.16 3.66 11.45
CA ILE A 33 -3.64 4.93 10.89
C ILE A 33 -2.98 5.75 12.00
N SER A 34 -3.65 5.93 13.15
CA SER A 34 -3.11 6.70 14.27
C SER A 34 -1.81 6.12 14.80
N LEU A 35 -1.71 4.79 14.85
CA LEU A 35 -0.49 4.10 15.25
C LEU A 35 0.65 4.39 14.25
N ALA A 36 0.38 4.24 12.95
CA ALA A 36 1.35 4.51 11.89
C ALA A 36 1.85 5.96 11.95
N GLN A 37 0.96 6.94 12.15
CA GLN A 37 1.32 8.34 12.31
C GLN A 37 2.18 8.55 13.57
N THR A 38 1.80 7.93 14.69
CA THR A 38 2.50 8.10 15.97
C THR A 38 3.94 7.61 15.92
N ILE A 39 4.17 6.47 15.26
CA ILE A 39 5.50 5.87 15.17
C ILE A 39 6.32 6.39 13.98
N GLY A 40 5.77 7.30 13.18
CA GLY A 40 6.42 7.83 11.97
C GLY A 40 6.61 6.75 10.90
N ALA A 41 5.65 5.84 10.73
CA ALA A 41 5.72 4.81 9.70
C ALA A 41 5.59 5.43 8.31
N TYR A 42 6.46 5.00 7.39
CA TYR A 42 6.39 5.44 5.99
C TYR A 42 5.24 4.77 5.21
N SER A 43 4.76 3.61 5.67
CA SER A 43 3.75 2.85 4.96
C SER A 43 2.89 1.99 5.86
N LEU A 44 1.69 1.68 5.38
CA LEU A 44 0.74 0.75 6.01
C LEU A 44 0.34 -0.32 5.00
N VAL A 45 0.53 -1.58 5.34
CA VAL A 45 0.10 -2.71 4.50
C VAL A 45 -1.24 -3.24 5.01
N THR A 46 -2.24 -3.30 4.14
CA THR A 46 -3.61 -3.74 4.48
C THR A 46 -4.31 -4.36 3.27
N ASP A 47 -5.16 -5.35 3.51
CA ASP A 47 -6.07 -5.93 2.53
C ASP A 47 -7.46 -5.26 2.54
N ASP A 48 -7.74 -4.41 3.52
CA ASP A 48 -8.98 -3.63 3.58
C ASP A 48 -8.94 -2.44 2.61
N ILE A 49 -9.39 -2.74 1.40
CA ILE A 49 -9.47 -1.83 0.25
C ILE A 49 -10.89 -1.30 -0.01
N LYS A 50 -11.83 -1.52 0.92
CA LYS A 50 -13.22 -1.05 0.78
C LYS A 50 -13.27 0.49 0.89
N GLN A 51 -14.37 1.11 0.46
CA GLN A 51 -14.58 2.53 0.75
C GLN A 51 -14.73 2.74 2.26
N GLY A 52 -13.99 3.69 2.82
CA GLY A 52 -13.80 3.85 4.26
C GLY A 52 -12.59 3.09 4.80
N GLY A 53 -12.22 1.97 4.17
CA GLY A 53 -11.06 1.16 4.56
C GLY A 53 -9.73 1.91 4.58
N PRO A 54 -8.75 1.49 5.40
CA PRO A 54 -7.49 2.20 5.62
C PRO A 54 -6.72 2.45 4.32
N TYR A 55 -6.80 1.53 3.34
CA TYR A 55 -6.18 1.74 2.03
C TYR A 55 -6.81 2.91 1.27
N MET A 56 -8.14 2.95 1.15
CA MET A 56 -8.83 4.00 0.40
C MET A 56 -8.81 5.33 1.14
N SER A 57 -8.96 5.28 2.47
CA SER A 57 -8.82 6.42 3.37
C SER A 57 -7.47 7.10 3.20
N LEU A 58 -6.37 6.37 3.37
CA LEU A 58 -5.02 6.91 3.15
C LEU A 58 -4.71 7.27 1.69
N LEU A 59 -5.58 7.03 0.70
CA LEU A 59 -5.39 7.58 -0.64
C LEU A 59 -6.12 8.91 -0.85
N GLN A 60 -7.15 9.19 -0.06
CA GLN A 60 -8.01 10.38 -0.19
C GLN A 60 -7.52 11.58 0.61
N PHE A 61 -6.84 11.34 1.74
CA PHE A 61 -6.25 12.41 2.55
C PHE A 61 -4.80 12.69 2.12
N ASP A 62 -4.25 13.84 2.50
CA ASP A 62 -2.84 14.18 2.28
C ASP A 62 -2.04 13.80 3.53
N ASP A 63 -1.68 12.52 3.61
CA ASP A 63 -0.98 11.92 4.74
C ASP A 63 0.34 11.30 4.24
N ASP A 64 1.42 11.42 5.01
CA ASP A 64 2.74 10.91 4.65
C ASP A 64 2.80 9.37 4.58
N ILE A 65 1.83 8.68 5.18
CA ILE A 65 1.77 7.22 5.17
C ILE A 65 1.25 6.74 3.82
N MET A 66 2.08 5.96 3.12
CA MET A 66 1.68 5.33 1.86
C MET A 66 0.95 4.00 2.13
N PRO A 67 -0.32 3.84 1.73
CA PRO A 67 -1.00 2.56 1.87
C PRO A 67 -0.53 1.59 0.79
N PHE A 68 -0.42 0.31 1.14
CA PHE A 68 -0.14 -0.77 0.20
C PHE A 68 -1.04 -1.96 0.48
N THR A 69 -1.40 -2.67 -0.58
CA THR A 69 -1.87 -4.06 -0.48
C THR A 69 -0.68 -5.01 -0.50
N PHE A 70 -0.89 -6.27 -0.11
CA PHE A 70 0.15 -7.29 -0.29
C PHE A 70 0.57 -7.43 -1.76
N VAL A 71 -0.35 -7.20 -2.71
CA VAL A 71 -0.05 -7.30 -4.14
C VAL A 71 0.88 -6.18 -4.59
N ASP A 72 0.67 -4.96 -4.08
CA ASP A 72 1.59 -3.85 -4.35
C ASP A 72 3.00 -4.19 -3.86
N VAL A 73 3.12 -4.79 -2.67
CA VAL A 73 4.40 -5.24 -2.12
C VAL A 73 5.06 -6.31 -3.00
N LEU A 74 4.29 -7.29 -3.49
CA LEU A 74 4.80 -8.31 -4.41
C LEU A 74 5.29 -7.72 -5.73
N ILE A 75 4.54 -6.76 -6.31
CA ILE A 75 4.94 -6.06 -7.53
C ILE A 75 6.20 -5.24 -7.27
N LEU A 76 6.29 -4.51 -6.16
CA LEU A 76 7.48 -3.74 -5.80
C LEU A 76 8.72 -4.62 -5.64
N ARG A 77 8.58 -5.77 -4.96
CA ARG A 77 9.65 -6.78 -4.81
C ARG A 77 10.16 -7.27 -6.17
N TYR A 78 9.27 -7.52 -7.11
CA TYR A 78 9.63 -7.86 -8.49
C TYR A 78 10.32 -6.69 -9.23
N LEU A 79 9.80 -5.47 -9.08
CA LEU A 79 10.34 -4.27 -9.71
C LEU A 79 11.78 -3.98 -9.27
N VAL A 80 12.11 -4.18 -7.99
CA VAL A 80 13.49 -4.01 -7.48
C VAL A 80 14.40 -5.20 -7.79
N GLY A 81 13.85 -6.35 -8.19
CA GLY A 81 14.61 -7.53 -8.63
C GLY A 81 14.82 -8.60 -7.56
N ASP A 82 14.14 -8.51 -6.42
CA ASP A 82 14.18 -9.52 -5.35
C ASP A 82 13.36 -10.78 -5.70
N ALA A 83 12.55 -10.72 -6.76
CA ALA A 83 11.81 -11.85 -7.32
C ALA A 83 11.66 -11.71 -8.84
N ASP A 84 11.49 -12.85 -9.53
CA ASP A 84 11.13 -12.90 -10.95
C ASP A 84 9.60 -12.94 -11.16
N GLU A 85 9.16 -12.89 -12.41
CA GLU A 85 7.75 -12.91 -12.81
C GLU A 85 7.03 -14.16 -12.29
N HIS A 86 7.65 -15.34 -12.44
CA HIS A 86 7.05 -16.61 -12.07
C HIS A 86 6.87 -16.76 -10.56
N THR A 87 7.87 -16.38 -9.78
CA THR A 87 7.85 -16.35 -8.32
C THR A 87 6.80 -15.38 -7.82
N THR A 88 6.69 -14.21 -8.46
CA THR A 88 5.70 -13.20 -8.08
C THR A 88 4.27 -13.68 -8.33
N VAL A 89 3.99 -14.32 -9.48
CA VAL A 89 2.68 -14.92 -9.77
C VAL A 89 2.35 -16.06 -8.80
N ARG A 90 3.32 -16.93 -8.52
CA ARG A 90 3.16 -18.04 -7.57
C ARG A 90 2.82 -17.53 -6.17
N ASP A 91 3.58 -16.57 -5.66
CA ASP A 91 3.38 -16.01 -4.31
C ASP A 91 2.04 -15.27 -4.22
N PHE A 92 1.64 -14.54 -5.27
CA PHE A 92 0.31 -13.96 -5.35
C PHE A 92 -0.78 -15.03 -5.21
N ASN A 93 -0.71 -16.11 -5.99
CA ASN A 93 -1.71 -17.17 -5.96
C ASN A 93 -1.75 -17.87 -4.60
N LEU A 94 -0.60 -18.11 -3.97
CA LEU A 94 -0.51 -18.73 -2.65
C LEU A 94 -1.24 -17.90 -1.59
N ILE A 95 -0.96 -16.60 -1.52
CA ILE A 95 -1.60 -15.70 -0.54
C ILE A 95 -3.08 -15.53 -0.88
N ASN A 96 -3.43 -15.26 -2.14
CA ASN A 96 -4.81 -15.06 -2.57
C ASN A 96 -5.71 -16.27 -2.24
N ASN A 97 -5.20 -17.48 -2.43
CA ASN A 97 -5.92 -18.71 -2.12
C ASN A 97 -5.98 -18.98 -0.61
N SER A 98 -4.89 -18.74 0.11
CA SER A 98 -4.82 -18.98 1.56
C SER A 98 -5.67 -17.98 2.35
N SER A 99 -5.85 -16.77 1.84
CA SER A 99 -6.63 -15.68 2.44
C SER A 99 -8.06 -15.58 1.87
N ASN A 100 -8.47 -16.45 0.93
CA ASN A 100 -9.79 -16.44 0.29
C ASN A 100 -10.21 -15.07 -0.31
N LEU A 101 -9.25 -14.29 -0.81
CA LEU A 101 -9.50 -12.92 -1.28
C LEU A 101 -10.21 -12.87 -2.64
N ASN A 102 -10.17 -13.97 -3.42
CA ASN A 102 -10.77 -14.09 -4.75
C ASN A 102 -10.32 -13.00 -5.74
N TRP A 103 -9.10 -12.48 -5.59
CA TRP A 103 -8.55 -11.46 -6.48
C TRP A 103 -7.93 -12.09 -7.73
N SER A 104 -7.96 -11.35 -8.83
CA SER A 104 -7.20 -11.66 -10.04
C SER A 104 -5.94 -10.82 -10.09
N PHE A 105 -4.78 -11.44 -10.33
CA PHE A 105 -3.52 -10.70 -10.40
C PHE A 105 -3.54 -9.65 -11.53
N LYS A 106 -4.13 -9.97 -12.68
CA LYS A 106 -4.27 -9.04 -13.81
C LYS A 106 -5.03 -7.77 -13.42
N SER A 107 -6.09 -7.90 -12.63
CA SER A 107 -6.87 -6.77 -12.12
C SER A 107 -6.04 -5.93 -11.14
N GLN A 108 -5.32 -6.57 -10.22
CA GLN A 108 -4.49 -5.89 -9.24
C GLN A 108 -3.29 -5.18 -9.89
N LEU A 109 -2.64 -5.80 -10.88
CA LEU A 109 -1.59 -5.17 -11.68
C LEU A 109 -2.12 -3.94 -12.42
N SER A 110 -3.34 -4.01 -12.96
CA SER A 110 -3.99 -2.86 -13.62
C SER A 110 -4.24 -1.71 -12.64
N LYS A 111 -4.65 -2.00 -11.40
CA LYS A 111 -4.82 -1.01 -10.33
C LYS A 111 -3.49 -0.37 -9.94
N PHE A 112 -2.44 -1.17 -9.77
CA PHE A 112 -1.08 -0.68 -9.50
C PHE A 112 -0.59 0.28 -10.58
N ILE A 113 -0.71 -0.12 -11.86
CA ILE A 113 -0.34 0.73 -13.00
C ILE A 113 -1.16 2.02 -13.01
N LYS A 114 -2.46 1.93 -12.75
CA LYS A 114 -3.33 3.11 -12.69
C LYS A 114 -2.83 4.08 -11.63
N ARG A 115 -2.67 3.61 -10.39
CA ARG A 115 -2.24 4.40 -9.24
C ARG A 115 -0.89 5.05 -9.42
N PHE A 116 0.10 4.34 -9.94
CA PHE A 116 1.47 4.85 -9.93
C PHE A 116 1.88 5.55 -11.23
N LEU A 117 1.24 5.24 -12.36
CA LEU A 117 1.72 5.66 -13.69
C LEU A 117 0.72 6.42 -14.56
N LYS A 118 -0.59 6.23 -14.39
CA LYS A 118 -1.59 6.78 -15.33
C LYS A 118 -2.50 7.84 -14.74
N ASP A 119 -3.09 7.54 -13.59
CA ASP A 119 -4.14 8.34 -12.96
C ASP A 119 -3.94 8.23 -11.43
N PRO A 120 -2.87 8.86 -10.91
CA PRO A 120 -2.49 8.71 -9.51
C PRO A 120 -3.48 9.45 -8.60
N TYR A 121 -3.80 8.84 -7.46
CA TYR A 121 -4.60 9.48 -6.42
C TYR A 121 -3.87 10.68 -5.81
N ARG A 122 -2.53 10.59 -5.73
CA ARG A 122 -1.63 11.63 -5.21
C ARG A 122 -0.50 11.85 -6.19
N SER A 123 -0.16 13.10 -6.50
CA SER A 123 0.98 13.42 -7.38
C SER A 123 2.29 12.80 -6.89
N GLY A 124 2.47 12.71 -5.56
CA GLY A 124 3.63 12.12 -4.90
C GLY A 124 3.85 10.63 -5.22
N ASP A 125 2.81 9.85 -5.49
CA ASP A 125 2.94 8.41 -5.79
C ASP A 125 3.76 8.18 -7.07
N THR A 126 3.49 8.97 -8.11
CA THR A 126 4.23 8.87 -9.38
C THR A 126 5.68 9.34 -9.24
N GLU A 127 5.93 10.39 -8.45
CA GLU A 127 7.29 10.85 -8.18
C GLU A 127 8.09 9.82 -7.38
N TRP A 128 7.46 9.25 -6.35
CA TRP A 128 8.04 8.22 -5.50
C TRP A 128 8.47 6.99 -6.30
N ILE A 129 7.59 6.44 -7.15
CA ILE A 129 7.93 5.23 -7.92
C ILE A 129 8.97 5.50 -9.01
N LYS A 130 8.97 6.71 -9.60
CA LYS A 130 10.01 7.11 -10.57
C LYS A 130 11.36 7.22 -9.88
N LYS A 131 11.42 7.79 -8.69
CA LYS A 131 12.64 7.86 -7.87
C LYS A 131 13.13 6.45 -7.51
N LEU A 132 12.23 5.54 -7.13
CA LEU A 132 12.56 4.14 -6.86
C LEU A 132 13.19 3.48 -8.10
N ALA A 133 12.59 3.66 -9.29
CA ALA A 133 13.08 3.10 -10.54
C ALA A 133 14.47 3.61 -10.92
N VAL A 134 14.71 4.92 -10.80
CA VAL A 134 16.02 5.53 -11.04
C VAL A 134 17.06 5.03 -10.04
N THR A 135 16.70 4.95 -8.76
CA THR A 135 17.62 4.55 -7.68
C THR A 135 18.09 3.11 -7.83
N ASN A 136 17.20 2.22 -8.29
CA ASN A 136 17.50 0.79 -8.47
C ASN A 136 17.85 0.42 -9.92
N GLY A 137 17.90 1.40 -10.83
CA GLY A 137 18.37 1.20 -12.21
C GLY A 137 17.49 0.28 -13.06
N PHE A 138 16.16 0.31 -12.92
CA PHE A 138 15.25 -0.55 -13.69
C PHE A 138 14.22 0.22 -14.52
N SER A 139 13.77 -0.40 -15.62
CA SER A 139 12.72 0.14 -16.49
C SER A 139 11.34 -0.38 -16.05
N MET A 140 10.52 0.51 -15.48
CA MET A 140 9.12 0.21 -15.11
C MET A 140 8.34 -0.40 -16.28
N LYS A 141 8.47 0.20 -17.48
CA LYS A 141 7.71 -0.21 -18.67
C LYS A 141 8.06 -1.64 -19.07
N GLU A 142 9.35 -1.96 -19.12
CA GLU A 142 9.82 -3.30 -19.52
C GLU A 142 9.37 -4.35 -18.51
N LYS A 143 9.64 -4.13 -17.21
CA LYS A 143 9.28 -5.07 -16.15
C LYS A 143 7.78 -5.32 -16.09
N LEU A 144 6.95 -4.28 -16.12
CA LEU A 144 5.50 -4.45 -16.07
C LEU A 144 4.94 -5.10 -17.36
N THR A 145 5.56 -4.85 -18.51
CA THR A 145 5.18 -5.52 -19.77
C THR A 145 5.52 -7.01 -19.72
N ALA A 146 6.69 -7.37 -19.20
CA ALA A 146 7.09 -8.78 -19.02
C ALA A 146 6.14 -9.50 -18.06
N LEU A 147 5.86 -8.91 -16.90
CA LEU A 147 4.92 -9.47 -15.93
C LEU A 147 3.52 -9.63 -16.53
N SER A 148 3.03 -8.63 -17.29
CA SER A 148 1.70 -8.69 -17.92
C SER A 148 1.55 -9.79 -18.96
N LYS A 149 2.64 -10.24 -19.61
CA LYS A 149 2.59 -11.33 -20.59
C LYS A 149 2.37 -12.70 -19.96
N LEU A 150 2.63 -12.83 -18.66
CA LEU A 150 2.47 -14.06 -17.89
C LEU A 150 1.05 -14.22 -17.31
N LEU A 151 0.22 -13.17 -17.38
CA LEU A 151 -1.12 -13.06 -16.76
C LEU A 151 -2.28 -13.14 -17.75
#